data_AF-A0A956DEL6-F1
#
_entry.id   AF-A0A956DEL6-F1
#
_cell.length_a   1.000
_cell.length_b   1.000
_cell.length_c   1.000
_cell.angle_alpha   90.00
_cell.angle_beta   90.00
_cell.angle_gamma   90.00
#
_symmetry.space_group_name_H-M   'P 1'
#
loop_
_entity.id
_entity.type
_entity.pdbx_description
1 polymer ?
#
loop_
_entity_poly.entity_id
_entity_poly.type
_entity_poly.pdbx_seq_one_letter_code
_entity_poly.pdbx_strand_id
1 'polypeptide(L)'
;GETFTLTPISAGRTTDFSNVVGHIVTESMIQRGFFRADPSDFAAGPLAHDLPQGFIRRNYHDPRSRLWQHMMADANDRLDATRARMPGATLIEVVNATELAPWEQVGLAPLFLAYLQDSRADLRGFLEAEIADLQSPVSDRGSELLVGPGSDGMLSTEDDTTACSASCPELFARYHVFVRLLLPRRSAGGTELPSAFDALSDDLGRQIDLFVPALLSTIENLVAILNTPLATEDDLGFDLSVGTLEEAIAPMRDWVETVLALDYDLLADAITPSWYTQLSTFFSSVGVDIRVGRLLEILFQPYIDEIRTLIEDRVIGEAAAFLGELADRLQEDSDSWRTRIEAQLQASKPTTTAGHALDDIKHSGLFAYSFNLFSATLANRDLVLSVDEVASGPASFDASYTHHWTQAGLCDYLRPSIFPEGTSVGAVLSIHDGTMFHPAGSDEDSPVECHDGALNAFGTPSTTSCMVTTLDALFEDRVGSVSRSYPPLWAAVVPHCLDVVVPGLPEPPERPTEDGGTSSGEDAGPSADAGEGGGGGGGCSCDTAPSGASTPWAWLIFAGLALFLRRARLARVGVFVVSLGLIACGGDDDGGFDAGMDDAGFDASTPSDAA
;
A
#
# COMPACT_ATOMS: atom_id res chain seq x y z
N GLY A 1 -0.38 -6.82 -9.56
CA GLY A 1 0.97 -6.30 -9.25
C GLY A 1 1.06 -4.86 -9.71
N GLU A 2 1.24 -4.66 -11.02
CA GLU A 2 1.17 -3.33 -11.67
C GLU A 2 -0.16 -2.58 -11.40
N THR A 3 -1.21 -3.33 -11.07
CA THR A 3 -2.49 -2.86 -10.52
C THR A 3 -2.38 -1.70 -9.52
N PHE A 4 -1.35 -1.68 -8.65
CA PHE A 4 -1.12 -0.61 -7.67
C PHE A 4 -0.26 0.56 -8.20
N THR A 5 0.54 0.34 -9.24
CA THR A 5 1.30 1.42 -9.92
C THR A 5 0.44 2.21 -10.91
N LEU A 6 -0.66 1.62 -11.41
CA LEU A 6 -1.63 2.29 -12.30
C LEU A 6 -2.58 3.24 -11.56
N THR A 7 -2.80 3.05 -10.25
CA THR A 7 -3.53 3.99 -9.39
C THR A 7 -2.71 4.42 -8.16
N PRO A 8 -1.75 5.35 -8.30
CA PRO A 8 -1.12 5.99 -7.16
C PRO A 8 -2.14 6.86 -6.41
N ILE A 9 -2.72 6.35 -5.32
CA ILE A 9 -3.74 7.04 -4.51
C ILE A 9 -3.09 8.07 -3.58
N SER A 10 -2.51 9.12 -4.15
CA SER A 10 -2.39 10.40 -3.45
C SER A 10 -3.79 10.97 -3.23
N ALA A 11 -4.08 11.57 -2.07
CA ALA A 11 -5.43 12.08 -1.72
C ALA A 11 -6.05 13.12 -2.68
N GLY A 12 -5.29 13.62 -3.67
CA GLY A 12 -5.71 14.57 -4.72
C GLY A 12 -5.78 14.01 -6.15
N ARG A 13 -5.85 12.69 -6.34
CA ARG A 13 -6.10 12.04 -7.65
C ARG A 13 -7.52 11.49 -7.75
N THR A 14 -8.09 11.48 -8.96
CA THR A 14 -9.38 10.84 -9.25
C THR A 14 -9.22 9.33 -9.25
N THR A 15 -10.01 8.63 -8.44
CA THR A 15 -10.09 7.16 -8.41
C THR A 15 -10.80 6.62 -9.65
N ASP A 16 -10.09 6.59 -10.78
CA ASP A 16 -10.53 5.92 -11.99
C ASP A 16 -10.01 4.47 -12.01
N PHE A 17 -10.84 3.56 -11.49
CA PHE A 17 -10.55 2.13 -11.48
C PHE A 17 -10.62 1.48 -12.88
N SER A 18 -11.06 2.18 -13.93
CA SER A 18 -11.36 1.54 -15.21
C SER A 18 -10.13 0.90 -15.86
N ASN A 19 -8.93 1.50 -15.72
CA ASN A 19 -7.69 0.88 -16.20
C ASN A 19 -7.31 -0.37 -15.38
N VAL A 20 -7.48 -0.31 -14.06
CA VAL A 20 -7.23 -1.43 -13.14
C VAL A 20 -8.17 -2.61 -13.42
N VAL A 21 -9.46 -2.36 -13.64
CA VAL A 21 -10.43 -3.38 -14.07
C VAL A 21 -10.06 -3.93 -15.46
N GLY A 22 -9.67 -3.06 -16.39
CA GLY A 22 -9.23 -3.46 -17.74
C GLY A 22 -8.04 -4.42 -17.73
N HIS A 23 -7.04 -4.16 -16.90
CA HIS A 23 -5.92 -5.08 -16.67
C HIS A 23 -6.38 -6.42 -16.09
N ILE A 24 -7.10 -6.41 -14.96
CA ILE A 24 -7.57 -7.64 -14.29
C ILE A 24 -8.41 -8.52 -15.24
N VAL A 25 -9.33 -7.93 -16.00
CA VAL A 25 -10.17 -8.67 -16.97
C VAL A 25 -9.32 -9.23 -18.12
N THR A 26 -8.30 -8.51 -18.57
CA THR A 26 -7.37 -8.97 -19.62
C THR A 26 -6.50 -10.13 -19.13
N GLU A 27 -5.91 -10.01 -17.93
CA GLU A 27 -5.13 -11.06 -17.26
C GLU A 27 -6.00 -12.32 -17.05
N SER A 28 -7.23 -12.17 -16.55
CA SER A 28 -8.21 -13.28 -16.43
C SER A 28 -8.54 -13.93 -17.78
N MET A 29 -8.67 -13.17 -18.86
CA MET A 29 -8.90 -13.73 -20.21
C MET A 29 -7.68 -14.52 -20.72
N ILE A 30 -6.46 -14.06 -20.42
CA ILE A 30 -5.22 -14.78 -20.74
C ILE A 30 -5.11 -16.07 -19.93
N GLN A 31 -5.40 -16.03 -18.61
CA GLN A 31 -5.43 -17.21 -17.74
C GLN A 31 -6.44 -18.25 -18.24
N ARG A 32 -7.66 -17.84 -18.61
CA ARG A 32 -8.67 -18.72 -19.23
C ARG A 32 -8.20 -19.29 -20.58
N GLY A 33 -7.39 -18.56 -21.34
CA GLY A 33 -6.69 -19.09 -22.51
C GLY A 33 -5.76 -20.26 -22.17
N PHE A 34 -4.93 -20.12 -21.14
CA PHE A 34 -4.05 -21.20 -20.67
C PHE A 34 -4.82 -22.38 -20.08
N PHE A 35 -5.90 -22.14 -19.33
CA PHE A 35 -6.78 -23.17 -18.82
C PHE A 35 -7.41 -24.01 -19.94
N ARG A 36 -7.90 -23.37 -21.01
CA ARG A 36 -8.43 -24.08 -22.19
C ARG A 36 -7.39 -24.93 -22.91
N ALA A 37 -6.13 -24.49 -22.91
CA ALA A 37 -5.03 -25.25 -23.50
C ALA A 37 -4.56 -26.43 -22.62
N ASP A 38 -4.58 -26.28 -21.30
CA ASP A 38 -4.31 -27.36 -20.34
C ASP A 38 -4.90 -27.05 -18.94
N PRO A 39 -6.04 -27.66 -18.57
CA PRO A 39 -6.64 -27.46 -17.26
C PRO A 39 -5.78 -27.95 -16.09
N SER A 40 -4.77 -28.80 -16.34
CA SER A 40 -3.94 -29.34 -15.26
C SER A 40 -2.92 -28.32 -14.72
N ASP A 41 -2.56 -27.31 -15.51
CA ASP A 41 -1.72 -26.17 -15.10
C ASP A 41 -2.39 -25.28 -14.04
N PHE A 42 -3.72 -25.40 -13.84
CA PHE A 42 -4.52 -24.63 -12.88
C PHE A 42 -5.07 -25.48 -11.73
N ALA A 43 -4.60 -26.71 -11.57
CA ALA A 43 -4.94 -27.51 -10.40
C ALA A 43 -4.29 -26.94 -9.11
N ALA A 44 -4.82 -27.34 -7.95
CA ALA A 44 -4.30 -26.94 -6.63
C ALA A 44 -2.82 -27.34 -6.36
N GLY A 45 -2.19 -28.13 -7.23
CA GLY A 45 -0.77 -28.46 -7.17
C GLY A 45 0.11 -27.36 -7.78
N PRO A 46 -0.01 -27.09 -9.09
CA PRO A 46 0.72 -25.98 -9.74
C PRO A 46 0.44 -24.59 -9.17
N LEU A 47 -0.79 -24.32 -8.70
CA LEU A 47 -1.15 -23.05 -8.06
C LEU A 47 -0.75 -22.96 -6.57
N ALA A 48 -0.09 -23.98 -6.01
CA ALA A 48 0.30 -23.97 -4.60
C ALA A 48 1.44 -22.98 -4.32
N HIS A 49 1.09 -21.80 -3.80
CA HIS A 49 2.04 -20.76 -3.44
C HIS A 49 2.36 -20.78 -1.92
N ASP A 50 3.53 -21.33 -1.55
CA ASP A 50 4.08 -21.21 -0.19
C ASP A 50 4.71 -19.82 -0.01
N LEU A 51 4.04 -18.93 0.74
CA LEU A 51 4.56 -17.60 1.05
C LEU A 51 5.70 -17.72 2.08
N PRO A 52 6.95 -17.36 1.74
CA PRO A 52 8.04 -17.44 2.70
C PRO A 52 7.93 -16.30 3.74
N GLN A 53 7.09 -16.48 4.78
CA GLN A 53 6.85 -15.48 5.83
C GLN A 53 8.14 -14.85 6.37
N GLY A 54 9.18 -15.67 6.57
CA GLY A 54 10.49 -15.21 7.04
C GLY A 54 11.21 -14.28 6.05
N PHE A 55 10.99 -14.42 4.74
CA PHE A 55 11.45 -13.45 3.73
C PHE A 55 10.59 -12.18 3.77
N ILE A 56 9.26 -12.30 3.86
CA ILE A 56 8.36 -11.14 3.90
C ILE A 56 8.70 -10.24 5.09
N ARG A 57 8.76 -10.80 6.31
CA ARG A 57 9.10 -10.07 7.54
C ARG A 57 10.46 -9.35 7.47
N ARG A 58 11.47 -9.95 6.83
CA ARG A 58 12.83 -9.36 6.72
C ARG A 58 13.00 -8.35 5.59
N ASN A 59 12.04 -8.23 4.66
CA ASN A 59 12.20 -7.38 3.49
C ASN A 59 11.10 -6.32 3.31
N TYR A 60 9.88 -6.61 3.76
CA TYR A 60 8.72 -5.70 3.65
C TYR A 60 8.21 -5.17 5.00
N HIS A 61 8.69 -5.69 6.14
CA HIS A 61 8.30 -5.22 7.48
C HIS A 61 9.48 -4.96 8.45
N ASP A 62 10.70 -4.81 7.92
CA ASP A 62 11.88 -4.36 8.69
C ASP A 62 12.41 -3.06 8.07
N PRO A 63 12.23 -1.89 8.73
CA PRO A 63 12.72 -0.60 8.23
C PRO A 63 14.23 -0.49 8.03
N ARG A 64 15.01 -1.49 8.47
CA ARG A 64 16.46 -1.59 8.25
C ARG A 64 16.79 -2.39 6.98
N SER A 65 15.80 -2.98 6.32
CA SER A 65 15.97 -3.71 5.08
C SER A 65 16.10 -2.77 3.89
N ARG A 66 17.03 -3.08 2.98
CA ARG A 66 17.23 -2.29 1.75
C ARG A 66 16.01 -2.31 0.84
N LEU A 67 15.20 -3.38 0.87
CA LEU A 67 13.99 -3.45 0.04
C LEU A 67 12.91 -2.50 0.59
N TRP A 68 12.62 -2.57 1.89
CA TRP A 68 11.72 -1.62 2.56
C TRP A 68 12.19 -0.17 2.37
N GLN A 69 13.48 0.11 2.58
CA GLN A 69 14.04 1.46 2.44
C GLN A 69 13.92 2.02 1.02
N HIS A 70 13.98 1.16 0.00
CA HIS A 70 13.78 1.57 -1.39
C HIS A 70 12.28 1.73 -1.73
N MET A 71 11.44 0.80 -1.25
CA MET A 71 9.99 0.78 -1.48
C MET A 71 9.25 1.91 -0.77
N MET A 72 9.73 2.34 0.40
CA MET A 72 9.08 3.34 1.26
C MET A 72 9.79 4.69 1.29
N ALA A 73 10.80 4.93 0.44
CA ALA A 73 11.62 6.15 0.46
C ALA A 73 10.76 7.42 0.44
N ASP A 74 10.01 7.63 -0.65
CA ASP A 74 9.25 8.85 -0.90
C ASP A 74 8.15 9.06 0.16
N ALA A 75 7.50 7.97 0.59
CA ALA A 75 6.46 8.01 1.62
C ALA A 75 7.02 8.33 3.02
N ASN A 76 8.19 7.79 3.37
CA ASN A 76 8.89 8.14 4.60
C ASN A 76 9.37 9.59 4.56
N ASP A 77 9.98 10.04 3.47
CA ASP A 77 10.50 11.40 3.33
C ASP A 77 9.35 12.43 3.37
N ARG A 78 8.17 12.14 2.82
CA ARG A 78 6.96 12.94 3.02
C ARG A 78 6.48 12.95 4.47
N LEU A 79 6.55 11.83 5.19
CA LEU A 79 6.20 11.74 6.62
C LEU A 79 7.16 12.57 7.47
N ASP A 80 8.48 12.43 7.27
CA ASP A 80 9.52 13.17 8.00
C ASP A 80 9.52 14.67 7.65
N ALA A 81 9.27 15.04 6.39
CA ALA A 81 9.05 16.43 6.01
C ALA A 81 7.78 17.03 6.63
N THR A 82 6.75 16.22 6.93
CA THR A 82 5.54 16.67 7.64
C THR A 82 5.80 16.81 9.13
N ARG A 83 6.47 15.82 9.75
CA ARG A 83 6.96 15.87 11.13
C ARG A 83 7.84 17.10 11.38
N ALA A 84 8.75 17.44 10.47
CA ALA A 84 9.60 18.63 10.55
C ALA A 84 8.84 19.96 10.40
N ARG A 85 7.71 19.97 9.66
CA ARG A 85 6.81 21.13 9.52
C ARG A 85 5.86 21.30 10.72
N MET A 86 5.65 20.25 11.51
CA MET A 86 4.71 20.20 12.63
C MET A 86 5.40 19.79 13.96
N PRO A 87 6.41 20.56 14.43
CA PRO A 87 7.14 20.22 15.65
C PRO A 87 6.23 20.27 16.89
N GLY A 88 6.08 19.12 17.55
CA GLY A 88 5.21 18.94 18.72
C GLY A 88 3.79 18.45 18.42
N ALA A 89 3.47 18.13 17.15
CA ALA A 89 2.27 17.38 16.81
C ALA A 89 2.45 15.87 17.09
N THR A 90 1.35 15.19 17.39
CA THR A 90 1.29 13.72 17.55
C THR A 90 1.55 12.98 16.23
N LEU A 91 1.90 11.68 16.28
CA LEU A 91 2.04 10.90 15.04
C LEU A 91 0.73 10.86 14.24
N ILE A 92 -0.42 10.80 14.92
CA ILE A 92 -1.75 10.89 14.31
C ILE A 92 -1.90 12.17 13.48
N GLU A 93 -1.59 13.33 14.06
CA GLU A 93 -1.67 14.62 13.36
C GLU A 93 -0.71 14.71 12.17
N VAL A 94 0.48 14.12 12.29
CA VAL A 94 1.45 14.05 11.20
C VAL A 94 0.97 13.13 10.07
N VAL A 95 0.50 11.91 10.37
CA VAL A 95 -0.07 10.97 9.37
C VAL A 95 -1.27 11.61 8.67
N ASN A 96 -2.20 12.20 9.43
CA ASN A 96 -3.38 12.91 8.91
C ASN A 96 -3.02 14.10 7.98
N ALA A 97 -1.84 14.70 8.14
CA ALA A 97 -1.35 15.82 7.35
C ALA A 97 -0.36 15.44 6.24
N THR A 98 0.01 14.15 6.13
CA THR A 98 0.96 13.65 5.12
C THR A 98 0.27 13.20 3.82
N GLU A 99 -1.06 12.98 3.85
CA GLU A 99 -1.87 12.55 2.70
C GLU A 99 -1.38 11.25 2.03
N LEU A 100 -0.96 10.28 2.87
CA LEU A 100 -0.50 8.94 2.48
C LEU A 100 -1.55 8.14 1.70
N ALA A 101 -1.10 7.28 0.80
CA ALA A 101 -1.95 6.29 0.13
C ALA A 101 -2.26 5.09 1.04
N PRO A 102 -3.38 4.35 0.84
CA PRO A 102 -3.70 3.16 1.66
C PRO A 102 -2.58 2.10 1.70
N TRP A 103 -1.87 1.89 0.59
CA TRP A 103 -0.72 0.98 0.55
C TRP A 103 0.49 1.52 1.32
N GLU A 104 0.66 2.85 1.38
CA GLU A 104 1.74 3.51 2.13
C GLU A 104 1.50 3.41 3.63
N GLN A 105 0.24 3.46 4.09
CA GLN A 105 -0.12 3.19 5.48
C GLN A 105 0.34 1.78 5.89
N VAL A 106 0.03 0.75 5.08
CA VAL A 106 0.45 -0.64 5.31
C VAL A 106 1.98 -0.79 5.26
N GLY A 107 2.65 -0.11 4.33
CA GLY A 107 4.11 -0.11 4.21
C GLY A 107 4.83 0.59 5.37
N LEU A 108 4.27 1.70 5.88
CA LEU A 108 4.80 2.48 7.01
C LEU A 108 4.35 1.95 8.39
N ALA A 109 3.41 1.01 8.45
CA ALA A 109 2.93 0.39 9.69
C ALA A 109 4.05 -0.06 10.67
N PRO A 110 5.21 -0.59 10.25
CA PRO A 110 6.33 -0.88 11.16
C PRO A 110 6.83 0.34 11.95
N LEU A 111 6.73 1.56 11.40
CA LEU A 111 7.05 2.81 12.11
C LEU A 111 5.94 3.20 13.10
N PHE A 112 4.67 2.96 12.73
CA PHE A 112 3.53 3.25 13.60
C PHE A 112 3.54 2.32 14.82
N LEU A 113 3.86 1.03 14.62
CA LEU A 113 4.05 0.05 15.68
C LEU A 113 5.26 0.39 16.57
N ALA A 114 6.37 0.88 15.99
CA ALA A 114 7.52 1.35 16.77
C ALA A 114 7.15 2.55 17.65
N TYR A 115 6.43 3.55 17.10
CA TYR A 115 5.90 4.68 17.88
C TYR A 115 4.98 4.22 19.01
N LEU A 116 4.08 3.26 18.77
CA LEU A 116 3.22 2.71 19.83
C LEU A 116 4.05 1.98 20.91
N GLN A 117 5.07 1.20 20.54
CA GLN A 117 5.99 0.57 21.50
C GLN A 117 6.74 1.61 22.36
N ASP A 118 7.16 2.74 21.78
CA ASP A 118 7.81 3.84 22.49
C ASP A 118 6.82 4.64 23.37
N SER A 119 5.64 5.03 22.85
CA SER A 119 4.55 5.67 23.62
C SER A 119 4.16 4.84 24.86
N ARG A 120 4.16 3.50 24.76
CA ARG A 120 3.88 2.62 25.90
C ARG A 120 4.96 2.70 26.97
N ALA A 121 6.23 2.85 26.60
CA ALA A 121 7.31 3.04 27.57
C ALA A 121 7.16 4.40 28.29
N ASP A 122 6.75 5.45 27.57
CA ASP A 122 6.50 6.78 28.12
C ASP A 122 5.31 6.84 29.09
N LEU A 123 4.30 5.96 28.98
CA LEU A 123 3.22 5.83 29.99
C LEU A 123 3.77 5.57 31.41
N ARG A 124 4.91 4.87 31.52
CA ARG A 124 5.58 4.65 32.82
C ARG A 124 6.19 5.95 33.35
N GLY A 125 6.89 6.69 32.49
CA GLY A 125 7.47 7.99 32.82
C GLY A 125 6.40 9.01 33.21
N PHE A 126 5.23 8.97 32.56
CA PHE A 126 4.06 9.77 32.93
C PHE A 126 3.55 9.43 34.35
N LEU A 127 3.39 8.15 34.70
CA LEU A 127 3.00 7.75 36.06
C LEU A 127 4.03 8.18 37.11
N GLU A 128 5.32 7.94 36.86
CA GLU A 128 6.40 8.32 37.78
C GLU A 128 6.48 9.85 37.97
N ALA A 129 6.23 10.64 36.92
CA ALA A 129 6.13 12.10 36.98
C ALA A 129 4.86 12.60 37.70
N GLU A 130 3.70 11.98 37.47
CA GLU A 130 2.45 12.31 38.18
C GLU A 130 2.56 12.05 39.68
N ILE A 131 3.18 10.93 40.08
CA ILE A 131 3.46 10.61 41.49
C ILE A 131 4.40 11.66 42.09
N ALA A 132 5.47 12.04 41.38
CA ALA A 132 6.41 13.06 41.83
C ALA A 132 5.76 14.45 41.98
N ASP A 133 4.84 14.84 41.08
CA ASP A 133 4.09 16.10 41.20
C ASP A 133 3.11 16.07 42.39
N LEU A 134 2.42 14.94 42.61
CA LEU A 134 1.50 14.76 43.74
C LEU A 134 2.22 14.68 45.10
N GLN A 135 3.50 14.28 45.11
CA GLN A 135 4.39 14.34 46.30
C GLN A 135 5.03 15.72 46.51
N SER A 136 5.05 16.58 45.49
CA SER A 136 5.78 17.85 45.53
C SER A 136 5.04 18.90 46.38
N PRO A 137 5.57 19.34 47.54
CA PRO A 137 4.90 20.35 48.37
C PRO A 137 4.98 21.77 47.77
N VAL A 138 5.47 21.90 46.53
CA VAL A 138 5.56 23.16 45.77
C VAL A 138 4.86 23.12 44.41
N SER A 139 4.19 22.00 44.06
CA SER A 139 3.21 21.96 42.97
C SER A 139 1.84 22.37 43.50
N ASP A 140 0.93 22.80 42.62
CA ASP A 140 -0.45 23.14 43.03
C ASP A 140 -1.15 21.90 43.63
N ARG A 141 -1.02 20.73 42.98
CA ARG A 141 -1.68 19.48 43.43
C ARG A 141 -1.05 18.88 44.69
N GLY A 142 0.27 18.89 44.80
CA GLY A 142 0.99 18.31 45.94
C GLY A 142 1.02 19.22 47.18
N SER A 143 0.93 20.54 47.00
CA SER A 143 0.72 21.48 48.11
C SER A 143 -0.71 21.48 48.66
N GLU A 144 -1.70 21.07 47.86
CA GLU A 144 -3.04 20.71 48.34
C GLU A 144 -3.02 19.34 49.04
N LEU A 145 -2.49 18.31 48.38
CA LEU A 145 -2.56 16.92 48.85
C LEU A 145 -1.70 16.65 50.09
N LEU A 146 -0.52 17.26 50.22
CA LEU A 146 0.39 17.12 51.37
C LEU A 146 0.60 15.65 51.79
N VAL A 147 1.11 14.83 50.85
CA VAL A 147 1.52 13.45 51.14
C VAL A 147 2.66 13.44 52.15
N GLY A 148 2.61 12.53 53.11
CA GLY A 148 3.68 12.26 54.06
C GLY A 148 3.92 10.75 54.22
N PRO A 149 5.16 10.33 54.47
CA PRO A 149 5.54 8.92 54.53
C PRO A 149 4.75 8.14 55.57
N GLY A 150 4.63 6.83 55.34
CA GLY A 150 3.90 5.90 56.18
C GLY A 150 4.57 5.58 57.53
N SER A 151 4.09 4.51 58.16
CA SER A 151 4.71 3.92 59.35
C SER A 151 6.06 3.25 59.06
N ASP A 152 6.34 2.93 57.79
CA ASP A 152 7.64 2.48 57.30
C ASP A 152 8.68 3.62 57.16
N GLY A 153 8.24 4.87 57.16
CA GLY A 153 9.08 6.06 57.00
C GLY A 153 9.49 6.38 55.56
N MET A 154 8.87 5.74 54.56
CA MET A 154 9.15 5.89 53.13
C MET A 154 7.96 6.54 52.40
N LEU A 155 8.21 7.07 51.21
CA LEU A 155 7.19 7.58 50.27
C LEU A 155 7.07 6.63 49.07
N SER A 156 5.93 6.69 48.37
CA SER A 156 5.53 5.76 47.30
C SER A 156 5.32 4.33 47.83
N THR A 157 4.74 4.19 49.03
CA THR A 157 4.55 2.91 49.71
C THR A 157 3.09 2.63 50.08
N GLU A 158 2.83 1.44 50.62
CA GLU A 158 1.47 0.94 50.84
C GLU A 158 0.67 1.77 51.86
N ASP A 159 1.35 2.37 52.85
CA ASP A 159 0.78 3.06 54.00
C ASP A 159 1.07 4.58 54.04
N ASP A 160 1.39 5.16 52.88
CA ASP A 160 1.46 6.61 52.66
C ASP A 160 0.24 7.37 53.23
N THR A 161 0.50 8.51 53.83
CA THR A 161 -0.51 9.35 54.52
C THR A 161 -0.70 10.70 53.84
N THR A 162 -1.78 11.40 54.18
CA THR A 162 -2.08 12.74 53.68
C THR A 162 -2.75 13.58 54.77
N ALA A 163 -2.48 14.88 54.80
CA ALA A 163 -3.21 15.83 55.63
C ALA A 163 -4.60 16.21 55.07
N CYS A 164 -4.89 15.81 53.83
CA CYS A 164 -5.98 16.35 52.99
C CYS A 164 -7.03 15.29 52.59
N SER A 165 -6.98 14.05 53.09
CA SER A 165 -7.90 12.96 52.70
C SER A 165 -9.40 13.26 52.81
N ALA A 166 -9.80 14.18 53.70
CA ALA A 166 -11.20 14.61 53.87
C ALA A 166 -11.57 15.90 53.10
N SER A 167 -10.60 16.56 52.44
CA SER A 167 -10.77 17.83 51.71
C SER A 167 -10.42 17.75 50.23
N CYS A 168 -9.49 16.87 49.83
CA CYS A 168 -9.15 16.56 48.45
C CYS A 168 -9.10 15.02 48.18
N PRO A 169 -10.17 14.27 48.52
CA PRO A 169 -10.20 12.81 48.39
C PRO A 169 -9.86 12.29 46.99
N GLU A 170 -10.25 12.98 45.92
CA GLU A 170 -9.95 12.61 44.54
C GLU A 170 -8.44 12.66 44.21
N LEU A 171 -7.71 13.67 44.72
CA LEU A 171 -6.26 13.76 44.55
C LEU A 171 -5.54 12.63 45.31
N PHE A 172 -5.99 12.32 46.53
CA PHE A 172 -5.43 11.21 47.30
C PHE A 172 -5.70 9.86 46.64
N ALA A 173 -6.88 9.69 46.03
CA ALA A 173 -7.22 8.49 45.28
C ALA A 173 -6.35 8.30 44.03
N ARG A 174 -6.17 9.36 43.23
CA ARG A 174 -5.25 9.37 42.07
C ARG A 174 -3.83 8.98 42.49
N TYR A 175 -3.32 9.61 43.54
CA TYR A 175 -2.00 9.32 44.10
C TYR A 175 -1.85 7.85 44.53
N HIS A 176 -2.75 7.37 45.40
CA HIS A 176 -2.61 6.02 45.97
C HIS A 176 -2.78 4.94 44.90
N VAL A 177 -3.69 5.12 43.93
CA VAL A 177 -3.83 4.21 42.80
C VAL A 177 -2.57 4.21 41.92
N PHE A 178 -2.01 5.37 41.55
CA PHE A 178 -0.80 5.41 40.73
C PHE A 178 0.40 4.74 41.42
N VAL A 179 0.63 5.02 42.71
CA VAL A 179 1.66 4.32 43.51
C VAL A 179 1.41 2.81 43.53
N ARG A 180 0.18 2.39 43.81
CA ARG A 180 -0.20 0.97 43.85
C ARG A 180 -0.11 0.25 42.51
N LEU A 181 -0.20 0.98 41.38
CA LEU A 181 0.00 0.41 40.05
C LEU A 181 1.47 0.09 39.77
N LEU A 182 2.41 0.89 40.27
CA LEU A 182 3.86 0.68 40.12
C LEU A 182 4.48 -0.22 41.20
N LEU A 183 3.83 -0.40 42.34
CA LEU A 183 4.31 -1.30 43.39
C LEU A 183 4.31 -2.78 42.94
N PRO A 184 5.34 -3.58 43.30
CA PRO A 184 5.36 -5.01 43.01
C PRO A 184 4.18 -5.75 43.64
N ARG A 185 3.50 -6.59 42.86
CA ARG A 185 2.40 -7.41 43.36
C ARG A 185 2.95 -8.62 44.12
N ARG A 186 2.09 -9.30 44.90
CA ARG A 186 2.47 -10.52 45.64
C ARG A 186 1.54 -11.68 45.34
N SER A 187 2.12 -12.86 45.11
CA SER A 187 1.38 -14.11 44.96
C SER A 187 0.76 -14.55 46.29
N ALA A 188 -0.19 -15.49 46.24
CA ALA A 188 -0.74 -16.11 47.45
C ALA A 188 0.31 -16.87 48.30
N GLY A 189 1.49 -17.17 47.74
CA GLY A 189 2.64 -17.73 48.45
C GLY A 189 3.65 -16.68 48.95
N GLY A 190 3.35 -15.38 48.81
CA GLY A 190 4.24 -14.28 49.18
C GLY A 190 5.38 -14.01 48.20
N THR A 191 5.38 -14.65 47.02
CA THR A 191 6.35 -14.37 45.95
C THR A 191 6.09 -12.99 45.37
N GLU A 192 7.15 -12.20 45.15
CA GLU A 192 7.05 -10.95 44.41
C GLU A 192 6.74 -11.22 42.92
N LEU A 193 5.91 -10.36 42.33
CA LEU A 193 5.44 -10.41 40.94
C LEU A 193 5.63 -9.01 40.31
N PRO A 194 5.73 -8.91 38.98
CA PRO A 194 5.73 -7.61 38.29
C PRO A 194 4.58 -6.72 38.75
N SER A 195 4.81 -5.40 38.73
CA SER A 195 3.81 -4.42 39.11
C SER A 195 2.53 -4.58 38.27
N ALA A 196 1.45 -3.93 38.71
CA ALA A 196 0.20 -3.97 37.96
C ALA A 196 0.37 -3.31 36.59
N PHE A 197 1.01 -2.15 36.56
CA PHE A 197 1.31 -1.41 35.34
C PHE A 197 2.20 -2.23 34.39
N ASP A 198 3.31 -2.79 34.90
CA ASP A 198 4.24 -3.55 34.06
C ASP A 198 3.56 -4.78 33.45
N ALA A 199 2.70 -5.47 34.20
CA ALA A 199 1.96 -6.63 33.70
C ALA A 199 0.89 -6.27 32.64
N LEU A 200 0.29 -5.08 32.70
CA LEU A 200 -0.61 -4.56 31.65
C LEU A 200 0.18 -4.13 30.41
N SER A 201 1.26 -3.37 30.61
CA SER A 201 2.17 -2.93 29.55
C SER A 201 2.75 -4.12 28.78
N ASP A 202 3.22 -5.14 29.49
CA ASP A 202 3.81 -6.34 28.89
C ASP A 202 2.78 -7.25 28.19
N ASP A 203 1.49 -7.19 28.56
CA ASP A 203 0.44 -7.83 27.78
C ASP A 203 0.12 -7.05 26.52
N LEU A 204 -0.18 -5.76 26.66
CA LEU A 204 -0.52 -4.87 25.54
C LEU A 204 0.61 -4.79 24.51
N GLY A 205 1.87 -4.79 24.94
CA GLY A 205 3.04 -4.91 24.05
C GLY A 205 3.09 -6.24 23.29
N ARG A 206 2.81 -7.37 23.96
CA ARG A 206 2.68 -8.68 23.28
C ARG A 206 1.50 -8.73 22.32
N GLN A 207 0.37 -8.09 22.62
CA GLN A 207 -0.75 -8.02 21.68
C GLN A 207 -0.36 -7.22 20.43
N ILE A 208 0.37 -6.11 20.58
CA ILE A 208 0.86 -5.30 19.45
C ILE A 208 1.83 -6.08 18.57
N ASP A 209 2.69 -6.92 19.16
CA ASP A 209 3.59 -7.82 18.41
C ASP A 209 2.84 -8.88 17.55
N LEU A 210 1.54 -9.11 17.80
CA LEU A 210 0.69 -10.00 16.98
C LEU A 210 0.18 -9.36 15.68
N PHE A 211 0.35 -8.05 15.48
CA PHE A 211 -0.02 -7.39 14.21
C PHE A 211 0.64 -8.05 13.00
N VAL A 212 1.94 -8.34 13.07
CA VAL A 212 2.68 -8.92 11.93
C VAL A 212 2.22 -10.34 11.60
N PRO A 213 2.03 -11.25 12.58
CA PRO A 213 1.29 -12.49 12.37
C PRO A 213 -0.09 -12.32 11.71
N ALA A 214 -0.94 -11.42 12.22
CA ALA A 214 -2.28 -11.19 11.67
C ALA A 214 -2.23 -10.72 10.21
N LEU A 215 -1.33 -9.77 9.89
CA LEU A 215 -1.15 -9.25 8.54
C LEU A 215 -0.66 -10.32 7.57
N LEU A 216 0.25 -11.19 8.01
CA LEU A 216 0.72 -12.32 7.20
C LEU A 216 -0.41 -13.31 6.91
N SER A 217 -1.26 -13.63 7.89
CA SER A 217 -2.42 -14.50 7.66
C SER A 217 -3.48 -13.87 6.76
N THR A 218 -3.67 -12.55 6.80
CA THR A 218 -4.51 -11.85 5.80
C THR A 218 -3.88 -11.89 4.40
N ILE A 219 -2.57 -11.73 4.26
CA ILE A 219 -1.88 -11.87 2.97
C ILE A 219 -1.97 -13.33 2.46
N GLU A 220 -1.86 -14.32 3.35
CA GLU A 220 -2.03 -15.75 3.03
C GLU A 220 -3.46 -16.06 2.58
N ASN A 221 -4.48 -15.52 3.24
CA ASN A 221 -5.87 -15.64 2.82
C ASN A 221 -6.10 -15.02 1.42
N LEU A 222 -5.62 -13.79 1.20
CA LEU A 222 -5.74 -13.10 -0.10
C LEU A 222 -5.01 -13.88 -1.20
N VAL A 223 -3.81 -14.40 -0.93
CA VAL A 223 -3.06 -15.22 -1.91
C VAL A 223 -3.73 -16.57 -2.15
N ALA A 224 -4.37 -17.18 -1.15
CA ALA A 224 -5.15 -18.40 -1.34
C ALA A 224 -6.38 -18.16 -2.25
N ILE A 225 -7.10 -17.05 -2.04
CA ILE A 225 -8.21 -16.62 -2.92
C ILE A 225 -7.71 -16.43 -4.36
N LEU A 226 -6.63 -15.68 -4.55
CA LEU A 226 -6.02 -15.39 -5.86
C LEU A 226 -5.40 -16.61 -6.57
N ASN A 227 -5.21 -17.73 -5.86
CA ASN A 227 -4.71 -18.99 -6.41
C ASN A 227 -5.77 -20.11 -6.30
N THR A 228 -7.06 -19.75 -6.21
CA THR A 228 -8.16 -20.71 -6.24
C THR A 228 -8.14 -21.47 -7.58
N PRO A 229 -8.16 -22.81 -7.59
CA PRO A 229 -8.19 -23.60 -8.82
C PRO A 229 -9.42 -23.28 -9.67
N LEU A 230 -9.19 -23.02 -10.96
CA LEU A 230 -10.25 -22.93 -11.95
C LEU A 230 -10.91 -24.32 -12.09
N ALA A 231 -12.22 -24.39 -11.87
CA ALA A 231 -13.02 -25.60 -12.01
C ALA A 231 -13.71 -25.67 -13.38
N THR A 232 -13.99 -24.53 -14.00
CA THR A 232 -14.66 -24.43 -15.31
C THR A 232 -14.02 -23.36 -16.20
N GLU A 233 -14.32 -23.41 -17.51
CA GLU A 233 -13.95 -22.34 -18.44
C GLU A 233 -14.69 -21.02 -18.17
N ASP A 234 -15.82 -21.03 -17.46
CA ASP A 234 -16.62 -19.83 -17.15
C ASP A 234 -16.14 -19.12 -15.88
N ASP A 235 -15.27 -19.75 -15.09
CA ASP A 235 -14.69 -19.16 -13.88
C ASP A 235 -13.74 -18.00 -14.27
N LEU A 236 -13.88 -16.86 -13.58
CA LEU A 236 -13.11 -15.64 -13.92
C LEU A 236 -11.69 -15.61 -13.30
N GLY A 237 -11.35 -16.55 -12.43
CA GLY A 237 -10.07 -16.60 -11.68
C GLY A 237 -9.88 -15.53 -10.60
N PHE A 238 -10.51 -14.37 -10.77
CA PHE A 238 -10.41 -13.20 -9.90
C PHE A 238 -11.79 -12.79 -9.36
N ASP A 239 -12.50 -13.72 -8.71
CA ASP A 239 -13.79 -13.42 -8.07
C ASP A 239 -13.58 -12.86 -6.65
N LEU A 240 -13.28 -11.55 -6.60
CA LEU A 240 -13.10 -10.81 -5.37
C LEU A 240 -14.39 -10.08 -4.98
N SER A 241 -15.29 -10.80 -4.32
CA SER A 241 -16.49 -10.22 -3.71
C SER A 241 -16.16 -9.50 -2.39
N VAL A 242 -17.02 -8.56 -1.98
CA VAL A 242 -16.90 -7.87 -0.67
C VAL A 242 -16.91 -8.88 0.49
N GLY A 243 -17.77 -9.90 0.46
CA GLY A 243 -17.80 -10.93 1.51
C GLY A 243 -16.50 -11.77 1.57
N THR A 244 -15.96 -12.13 0.40
CA THR A 244 -14.67 -12.81 0.27
C THR A 244 -13.52 -11.97 0.84
N LEU A 245 -13.57 -10.65 0.65
CA LEU A 245 -12.63 -9.70 1.25
C LEU A 245 -12.78 -9.62 2.78
N GLU A 246 -14.01 -9.60 3.31
CA GLU A 246 -14.25 -9.58 4.77
C GLU A 246 -13.69 -10.83 5.46
N GLU A 247 -13.85 -12.01 4.86
CA GLU A 247 -13.23 -13.26 5.34
C GLU A 247 -11.69 -13.19 5.26
N ALA A 248 -11.14 -12.60 4.19
CA ALA A 248 -9.69 -12.49 4.02
C ALA A 248 -9.02 -11.58 5.07
N ILE A 249 -9.64 -10.44 5.39
CA ILE A 249 -9.13 -9.46 6.37
C ILE A 249 -9.51 -9.78 7.82
N ALA A 250 -10.29 -10.84 8.07
CA ALA A 250 -10.71 -11.24 9.41
C ALA A 250 -9.56 -11.35 10.43
N PRO A 251 -8.38 -11.95 10.14
CA PRO A 251 -7.27 -11.99 11.09
C PRO A 251 -6.82 -10.62 11.62
N MET A 252 -6.90 -9.58 10.80
CA MET A 252 -6.57 -8.20 11.18
C MET A 252 -7.70 -7.52 11.96
N ARG A 253 -8.96 -7.82 11.65
CA ARG A 253 -10.13 -7.36 12.43
C ARG A 253 -10.14 -8.01 13.81
N ASP A 254 -10.02 -9.33 13.90
CA ASP A 254 -9.97 -10.11 15.14
C ASP A 254 -8.85 -9.63 16.07
N TRP A 255 -7.68 -9.29 15.49
CA TRP A 255 -6.55 -8.71 16.21
C TRP A 255 -6.87 -7.32 16.77
N VAL A 256 -7.48 -6.42 15.97
CA VAL A 256 -7.93 -5.09 16.45
C VAL A 256 -8.95 -5.25 17.57
N GLU A 257 -10.00 -6.05 17.37
CA GLU A 257 -11.05 -6.27 18.36
C GLU A 257 -10.46 -6.78 19.69
N THR A 258 -9.51 -7.72 19.61
CA THR A 258 -8.79 -8.24 20.78
C THR A 258 -7.99 -7.16 21.52
N VAL A 259 -7.31 -6.25 20.79
CA VAL A 259 -6.50 -5.16 21.38
C VAL A 259 -7.38 -4.06 21.99
N LEU A 260 -8.55 -3.79 21.39
CA LEU A 260 -9.44 -2.71 21.83
C LEU A 260 -10.46 -3.13 22.90
N ALA A 261 -10.69 -4.43 23.12
CA ALA A 261 -11.65 -4.99 24.08
C ALA A 261 -11.19 -4.95 25.57
N LEU A 262 -10.52 -3.88 25.99
CA LEU A 262 -10.01 -3.71 27.35
C LEU A 262 -11.12 -3.33 28.35
N ASP A 263 -11.60 -4.31 29.12
CA ASP A 263 -12.51 -4.08 30.26
C ASP A 263 -11.75 -3.56 31.49
N TYR A 264 -11.76 -2.23 31.68
CA TYR A 264 -11.04 -1.58 32.78
C TYR A 264 -11.52 -1.98 34.19
N ASP A 265 -12.78 -2.41 34.37
CA ASP A 265 -13.27 -2.86 35.68
C ASP A 265 -12.83 -4.31 35.95
N LEU A 266 -12.81 -5.20 34.95
CA LEU A 266 -12.20 -6.53 35.05
C LEU A 266 -10.69 -6.45 35.30
N LEU A 267 -10.00 -5.54 34.61
CA LEU A 267 -8.56 -5.31 34.81
C LEU A 267 -8.30 -4.76 36.22
N ALA A 268 -9.15 -3.88 36.74
CA ALA A 268 -9.10 -3.47 38.14
C ALA A 268 -9.28 -4.67 39.08
N ASP A 269 -10.31 -5.50 38.92
CA ASP A 269 -10.55 -6.66 39.80
C ASP A 269 -9.43 -7.72 39.74
N ALA A 270 -8.76 -7.88 38.60
CA ALA A 270 -7.61 -8.78 38.44
C ALA A 270 -6.32 -8.29 39.13
N ILE A 271 -6.17 -6.96 39.29
CA ILE A 271 -4.97 -6.30 39.80
C ILE A 271 -5.08 -5.91 41.27
N THR A 272 -6.28 -5.49 41.67
CA THR A 272 -6.51 -4.63 42.84
C THR A 272 -7.11 -5.36 44.07
N PRO A 273 -7.55 -6.63 44.05
CA PRO A 273 -8.74 -7.07 44.80
C PRO A 273 -8.63 -6.96 46.34
N SER A 274 -7.44 -7.18 46.91
CA SER A 274 -7.21 -7.13 48.36
C SER A 274 -7.21 -5.71 48.93
N TRP A 275 -6.73 -4.72 48.17
CA TRP A 275 -6.69 -3.32 48.58
C TRP A 275 -7.84 -2.51 47.97
N TYR A 276 -8.39 -2.91 46.81
CA TYR A 276 -9.56 -2.29 46.17
C TYR A 276 -10.74 -2.18 47.12
N THR A 277 -11.08 -3.29 47.76
CA THR A 277 -12.20 -3.38 48.70
C THR A 277 -12.01 -2.40 49.87
N GLN A 278 -10.77 -2.21 50.33
CA GLN A 278 -10.43 -1.29 51.42
C GLN A 278 -10.47 0.17 50.94
N LEU A 279 -9.91 0.45 49.75
CA LEU A 279 -9.84 1.75 49.11
C LEU A 279 -11.24 2.29 48.74
N SER A 280 -12.06 1.45 48.11
CA SER A 280 -13.45 1.74 47.75
C SER A 280 -14.31 1.97 49.01
N THR A 281 -14.15 1.16 50.06
CA THR A 281 -14.81 1.38 51.35
C THR A 281 -14.37 2.71 51.98
N PHE A 282 -13.07 3.02 51.93
CA PHE A 282 -12.51 4.28 52.45
C PHE A 282 -13.08 5.50 51.72
N PHE A 283 -13.01 5.55 50.39
CA PHE A 283 -13.53 6.69 49.62
C PHE A 283 -15.05 6.80 49.67
N SER A 284 -15.78 5.69 49.69
CA SER A 284 -17.22 5.68 49.98
C SER A 284 -17.54 6.29 51.35
N SER A 285 -16.70 6.06 52.37
CA SER A 285 -16.91 6.60 53.72
C SER A 285 -16.70 8.13 53.82
N VAL A 286 -15.94 8.74 52.90
CA VAL A 286 -15.82 10.20 52.74
C VAL A 286 -16.69 10.76 51.61
N GLY A 287 -17.57 9.93 51.02
CA GLY A 287 -18.61 10.36 50.09
C GLY A 287 -18.21 10.41 48.61
N VAL A 288 -17.17 9.70 48.18
CA VAL A 288 -16.67 9.72 46.79
C VAL A 288 -16.68 8.33 46.15
N ASP A 289 -17.36 8.21 45.00
CA ASP A 289 -17.36 7.03 44.12
C ASP A 289 -16.13 7.07 43.19
N ILE A 290 -14.95 6.73 43.72
CA ILE A 290 -13.78 6.43 42.89
C ILE A 290 -13.81 4.95 42.48
N ARG A 291 -13.82 4.72 41.17
CA ARG A 291 -13.65 3.41 40.56
C ARG A 291 -12.25 3.32 39.99
N VAL A 292 -11.53 2.23 40.30
CA VAL A 292 -10.16 2.03 39.80
C VAL A 292 -10.17 1.83 38.29
N GLY A 293 -11.19 1.18 37.72
CA GLY A 293 -11.39 1.10 36.28
C GLY A 293 -11.46 2.47 35.59
N ARG A 294 -12.10 3.48 36.21
CA ARG A 294 -12.15 4.84 35.66
C ARG A 294 -10.78 5.55 35.67
N LEU A 295 -9.91 5.23 36.63
CA LEU A 295 -8.53 5.75 36.67
C LEU A 295 -7.61 5.00 35.70
N LEU A 296 -7.84 3.70 35.47
CA LEU A 296 -7.18 2.92 34.41
C LEU A 296 -7.60 3.40 33.02
N GLU A 297 -8.88 3.69 32.80
CA GLU A 297 -9.40 4.30 31.56
C GLU A 297 -8.70 5.64 31.27
N ILE A 298 -8.59 6.53 32.27
CA ILE A 298 -7.90 7.82 32.12
C ILE A 298 -6.40 7.67 31.76
N LEU A 299 -5.76 6.57 32.18
CA LEU A 299 -4.35 6.28 31.92
C LEU A 299 -4.13 5.62 30.54
N PHE A 300 -4.92 4.60 30.20
CA PHE A 300 -4.69 3.75 29.04
C PHE A 300 -5.55 4.11 27.83
N GLN A 301 -6.76 4.66 28.00
CA GLN A 301 -7.65 4.97 26.87
C GLN A 301 -7.00 5.91 25.82
N PRO A 302 -6.21 6.95 26.18
CA PRO A 302 -5.54 7.77 25.18
C PRO A 302 -4.64 6.96 24.24
N TYR A 303 -3.96 5.94 24.76
CA TYR A 303 -3.09 5.04 24.00
C TYR A 303 -3.88 4.02 23.17
N ILE A 304 -5.03 3.57 23.67
CA ILE A 304 -5.96 2.71 22.91
C ILE A 304 -6.62 3.50 21.76
N ASP A 305 -6.88 4.79 21.96
CA ASP A 305 -7.31 5.69 20.89
C ASP A 305 -6.17 5.96 19.88
N GLU A 306 -4.89 5.95 20.29
CA GLU A 306 -3.76 5.95 19.34
C GLU A 306 -3.72 4.69 18.46
N ILE A 307 -3.91 3.49 19.05
CA ILE A 307 -3.96 2.24 18.29
C ILE A 307 -5.11 2.25 17.29
N ARG A 308 -6.31 2.67 17.72
CA ARG A 308 -7.48 2.84 16.85
C ARG A 308 -7.15 3.75 15.67
N THR A 309 -6.73 4.98 15.93
CA THR A 309 -6.56 5.95 14.83
C THR A 309 -5.37 5.62 13.94
N LEU A 310 -4.27 5.05 14.45
CA LEU A 310 -3.11 4.71 13.62
C LEU A 310 -3.25 3.38 12.87
N ILE A 311 -3.97 2.39 13.41
CA ILE A 311 -3.99 1.02 12.87
C ILE A 311 -5.38 0.56 12.42
N GLU A 312 -6.42 0.72 13.24
CA GLU A 312 -7.81 0.38 12.87
C GLU A 312 -8.29 1.28 11.73
N ASP A 313 -8.31 2.60 11.93
CA ASP A 313 -8.80 3.57 10.94
C ASP A 313 -7.87 3.64 9.70
N ARG A 314 -6.58 3.90 9.93
CA ARG A 314 -5.64 4.31 8.86
C ARG A 314 -4.95 3.17 8.12
N VAL A 315 -4.64 2.05 8.76
CA VAL A 315 -3.98 0.91 8.09
C VAL A 315 -5.01 -0.10 7.58
N ILE A 316 -5.93 -0.54 8.44
CA ILE A 316 -6.92 -1.58 8.09
C ILE A 316 -8.12 -0.98 7.37
N GLY A 317 -8.69 0.11 7.89
CA GLY A 317 -9.87 0.76 7.34
C GLY A 317 -9.67 1.28 5.91
N GLU A 318 -8.59 2.03 5.66
CA GLU A 318 -8.28 2.55 4.31
C GLU A 318 -7.97 1.43 3.30
N ALA A 319 -7.26 0.37 3.72
CA ALA A 319 -6.98 -0.77 2.85
C ALA A 319 -8.25 -1.58 2.53
N ALA A 320 -9.10 -1.84 3.52
CA ALA A 320 -10.37 -2.54 3.34
C ALA A 320 -11.35 -1.73 2.46
N ALA A 321 -11.42 -0.40 2.65
CA ALA A 321 -12.22 0.49 1.81
C ALA A 321 -11.75 0.48 0.35
N PHE A 322 -10.43 0.58 0.11
CA PHE A 322 -9.87 0.49 -1.24
C PHE A 322 -10.19 -0.85 -1.93
N LEU A 323 -10.02 -1.97 -1.22
CA LEU A 323 -10.33 -3.29 -1.76
C LEU A 323 -11.83 -3.47 -2.03
N GLY A 324 -12.70 -2.89 -1.18
CA GLY A 324 -14.15 -2.84 -1.42
C GLY A 324 -14.53 -2.03 -2.66
N GLU A 325 -13.98 -0.81 -2.82
CA GLU A 325 -14.21 0.00 -4.03
C GLU A 325 -13.71 -0.71 -5.29
N LEU A 326 -12.60 -1.47 -5.21
CA LEU A 326 -12.09 -2.29 -6.31
C LEU A 326 -13.05 -3.46 -6.64
N ALA A 327 -13.56 -4.16 -5.63
CA ALA A 327 -14.53 -5.26 -5.80
C ALA A 327 -15.83 -4.79 -6.47
N ASP A 328 -16.40 -3.67 -5.99
CA ASP A 328 -17.60 -3.07 -6.57
C ASP A 328 -17.36 -2.70 -8.05
N ARG A 329 -16.22 -2.08 -8.38
CA ARG A 329 -15.88 -1.69 -9.76
C ARG A 329 -15.60 -2.89 -10.67
N LEU A 330 -15.01 -3.97 -10.15
CA LEU A 330 -14.88 -5.22 -10.89
C LEU A 330 -16.27 -5.80 -11.21
N GLN A 331 -17.22 -5.77 -10.28
CA GLN A 331 -18.58 -6.22 -10.53
C GLN A 331 -19.34 -5.35 -11.55
N GLU A 332 -19.16 -4.03 -11.52
CA GLU A 332 -19.83 -3.10 -12.44
C GLU A 332 -19.25 -3.10 -13.88
N ASP A 333 -17.92 -3.01 -14.03
CA ASP A 333 -17.28 -2.70 -15.32
C ASP A 333 -16.78 -3.94 -16.10
N SER A 334 -16.64 -5.11 -15.46
CA SER A 334 -15.95 -6.27 -16.09
C SER A 334 -16.58 -6.74 -17.40
N ASP A 335 -17.90 -6.77 -17.50
CA ASP A 335 -18.59 -7.20 -18.73
C ASP A 335 -18.40 -6.22 -19.90
N SER A 336 -18.27 -4.93 -19.61
CA SER A 336 -17.95 -3.89 -20.59
C SER A 336 -16.53 -4.07 -21.14
N TRP A 337 -15.56 -4.30 -20.25
CA TRP A 337 -14.17 -4.59 -20.62
C TRP A 337 -14.03 -5.90 -21.38
N ARG A 338 -14.60 -6.99 -20.88
CA ARG A 338 -14.62 -8.32 -21.50
C ARG A 338 -15.16 -8.26 -22.93
N THR A 339 -16.26 -7.53 -23.14
CA THR A 339 -16.85 -7.32 -24.48
C THR A 339 -15.91 -6.54 -25.41
N ARG A 340 -15.18 -5.54 -24.89
CA ARG A 340 -14.21 -4.74 -25.66
C ARG A 340 -13.00 -5.57 -26.09
N ILE A 341 -12.41 -6.30 -25.13
CA ILE A 341 -11.20 -7.13 -25.34
C ILE A 341 -11.52 -8.26 -26.33
N GLU A 342 -12.65 -8.96 -26.15
CA GLU A 342 -13.12 -10.00 -27.09
C GLU A 342 -13.28 -9.45 -28.51
N ALA A 343 -13.89 -8.27 -28.68
CA ALA A 343 -14.04 -7.65 -29.99
C ALA A 343 -12.68 -7.30 -30.65
N GLN A 344 -11.68 -6.89 -29.86
CA GLN A 344 -10.32 -6.64 -30.35
C GLN A 344 -9.59 -7.94 -30.72
N LEU A 345 -9.72 -8.98 -29.90
CA LEU A 345 -9.12 -10.30 -30.17
C LEU A 345 -9.72 -10.94 -31.43
N GLN A 346 -11.04 -10.89 -31.61
CA GLN A 346 -11.71 -11.38 -32.83
C GLN A 346 -11.35 -10.56 -34.07
N ALA A 347 -11.06 -9.26 -33.94
CA ALA A 347 -10.52 -8.44 -35.03
C ALA A 347 -9.05 -8.78 -35.35
N SER A 348 -8.23 -9.10 -34.33
CA SER A 348 -6.84 -9.50 -34.49
C SER A 348 -6.64 -10.92 -35.04
N LYS A 349 -7.71 -11.72 -35.13
CA LYS A 349 -7.65 -13.12 -35.56
C LYS A 349 -6.94 -13.29 -36.92
N PRO A 350 -5.92 -14.17 -37.03
CA PRO A 350 -5.30 -14.50 -38.31
C PRO A 350 -6.31 -15.07 -39.33
N THR A 351 -6.24 -14.62 -40.58
CA THR A 351 -7.18 -15.06 -41.65
C THR A 351 -7.05 -16.54 -42.01
N THR A 352 -6.00 -17.21 -41.53
CA THR A 352 -5.67 -18.62 -41.79
C THR A 352 -6.08 -19.57 -40.67
N THR A 353 -6.50 -19.09 -39.50
CA THR A 353 -6.76 -19.91 -38.31
C THR A 353 -8.25 -19.98 -37.94
N ALA A 354 -8.60 -20.95 -37.09
CA ALA A 354 -9.97 -21.10 -36.58
C ALA A 354 -10.30 -20.10 -35.46
N GLY A 355 -9.31 -19.69 -34.66
CA GLY A 355 -9.44 -18.77 -33.53
C GLY A 355 -8.28 -17.75 -33.46
N HIS A 356 -8.30 -16.91 -32.45
CA HIS A 356 -7.29 -15.87 -32.18
C HIS A 356 -6.24 -16.32 -31.15
N ALA A 357 -5.24 -15.49 -30.85
CA ALA A 357 -4.11 -15.84 -29.95
C ALA A 357 -4.51 -16.56 -28.65
N LEU A 358 -5.56 -16.12 -27.94
CA LEU A 358 -5.97 -16.75 -26.67
C LEU A 358 -6.67 -18.11 -26.82
N ASP A 359 -7.05 -18.52 -28.04
CA ASP A 359 -7.63 -19.85 -28.33
C ASP A 359 -6.55 -20.91 -28.57
N ASP A 360 -5.33 -20.47 -28.93
CA ASP A 360 -4.17 -21.34 -29.18
C ASP A 360 -2.94 -20.77 -28.44
N ILE A 361 -3.14 -20.41 -27.18
CA ILE A 361 -2.20 -19.60 -26.39
C ILE A 361 -0.79 -20.20 -26.33
N LYS A 362 -0.67 -21.55 -26.24
CA LYS A 362 0.63 -22.24 -26.18
C LYS A 362 1.40 -22.22 -27.51
N HIS A 363 0.78 -21.79 -28.61
CA HIS A 363 1.40 -21.50 -29.90
C HIS A 363 1.38 -20.00 -30.28
N SER A 364 0.87 -19.13 -29.39
CA SER A 364 0.79 -17.69 -29.64
C SER A 364 2.13 -16.97 -29.52
N GLY A 365 2.27 -15.84 -30.22
CA GLY A 365 3.39 -14.91 -30.01
C GLY A 365 3.47 -14.44 -28.56
N LEU A 366 2.32 -14.16 -27.92
CA LEU A 366 2.21 -13.73 -26.52
C LEU A 366 2.91 -14.68 -25.55
N PHE A 367 2.64 -15.99 -25.64
CA PHE A 367 3.32 -16.97 -24.80
C PHE A 367 4.80 -17.12 -25.16
N ALA A 368 5.11 -17.29 -26.46
CA ALA A 368 6.47 -17.53 -26.92
C ALA A 368 7.43 -16.37 -26.58
N TYR A 369 6.98 -15.13 -26.79
CA TYR A 369 7.80 -13.93 -26.58
C TYR A 369 7.97 -13.64 -25.08
N SER A 370 6.92 -13.82 -24.27
CA SER A 370 7.02 -13.72 -22.81
C SER A 370 8.00 -14.76 -22.25
N PHE A 371 7.91 -16.01 -22.71
CA PHE A 371 8.83 -17.08 -22.31
C PHE A 371 10.29 -16.79 -22.73
N ASN A 372 10.51 -16.34 -23.97
CA ASN A 372 11.83 -15.99 -24.49
C ASN A 372 12.44 -14.81 -23.72
N LEU A 373 11.68 -13.74 -23.53
CA LEU A 373 12.11 -12.51 -22.85
C LEU A 373 12.42 -12.80 -21.37
N PHE A 374 11.56 -13.56 -20.69
CA PHE A 374 11.78 -13.99 -19.30
C PHE A 374 13.04 -14.87 -19.18
N SER A 375 13.20 -15.87 -20.05
CA SER A 375 14.36 -16.77 -20.04
C SER A 375 15.68 -16.03 -20.29
N ALA A 376 15.68 -15.09 -21.24
CA ALA A 376 16.82 -14.23 -21.53
C ALA A 376 17.09 -13.25 -20.37
N THR A 377 16.05 -12.73 -19.70
CA THR A 377 16.16 -11.86 -18.51
C THR A 377 16.73 -12.60 -17.30
N LEU A 378 16.40 -13.88 -17.10
CA LEU A 378 17.03 -14.72 -16.08
C LEU A 378 18.52 -14.98 -16.38
N ALA A 379 18.90 -15.06 -17.66
CA ALA A 379 20.29 -15.22 -18.08
C ALA A 379 21.10 -13.91 -17.99
N ASN A 380 20.50 -12.76 -18.30
CA ASN A 380 21.01 -11.43 -18.01
C ASN A 380 19.86 -10.43 -17.81
N ARG A 381 19.69 -9.94 -16.57
CA ARG A 381 18.61 -9.01 -16.18
C ARG A 381 18.67 -7.66 -16.90
N ASP A 382 19.85 -7.27 -17.38
CA ASP A 382 20.09 -5.97 -18.02
C ASP A 382 19.40 -5.91 -19.41
N LEU A 383 18.76 -7.00 -19.84
CA LEU A 383 17.89 -7.10 -21.01
C LEU A 383 16.63 -6.23 -20.95
N VAL A 384 16.03 -6.07 -19.75
CA VAL A 384 14.77 -5.32 -19.53
C VAL A 384 14.96 -4.06 -18.69
N LEU A 385 16.18 -3.81 -18.23
CA LEU A 385 16.60 -2.59 -17.56
C LEU A 385 17.24 -1.63 -18.59
N SER A 386 17.05 -0.32 -18.41
CA SER A 386 17.78 0.70 -19.19
C SER A 386 19.01 1.19 -18.42
N VAL A 387 20.05 1.60 -19.15
CA VAL A 387 21.18 2.35 -18.55
C VAL A 387 20.84 3.78 -18.13
N ASP A 388 19.83 4.39 -18.74
CA ASP A 388 19.54 5.81 -18.53
C ASP A 388 18.83 6.01 -17.18
N GLU A 389 19.37 6.88 -16.33
CA GLU A 389 18.92 7.12 -14.94
C GLU A 389 17.60 7.93 -14.87
N VAL A 390 16.86 8.04 -15.98
CA VAL A 390 15.77 9.03 -16.15
C VAL A 390 14.49 8.68 -15.38
N ALA A 391 14.12 7.39 -15.23
CA ALA A 391 12.94 6.98 -14.44
C ALA A 391 12.93 5.53 -13.89
N SER A 392 14.05 4.80 -13.93
CA SER A 392 14.33 3.56 -13.15
C SER A 392 13.40 2.32 -13.19
N GLY A 393 12.17 2.36 -13.74
CA GLY A 393 11.30 1.18 -13.86
C GLY A 393 11.76 0.20 -14.96
N PRO A 394 11.55 -1.13 -14.81
CA PRO A 394 11.82 -2.11 -15.88
C PRO A 394 10.86 -1.92 -17.07
N ALA A 395 11.26 -2.41 -18.24
CA ALA A 395 10.37 -2.53 -19.39
C ALA A 395 9.44 -3.74 -19.20
N SER A 396 8.17 -3.49 -18.86
CA SER A 396 7.10 -4.50 -18.73
C SER A 396 6.73 -5.13 -20.09
N PHE A 397 6.12 -6.31 -20.05
CA PHE A 397 5.58 -7.01 -21.23
C PHE A 397 4.14 -6.59 -21.57
N ASP A 398 3.44 -5.93 -20.65
CA ASP A 398 1.99 -5.71 -20.71
C ASP A 398 1.52 -4.59 -21.67
N ALA A 399 2.44 -3.84 -22.28
CA ALA A 399 2.12 -2.82 -23.27
C ALA A 399 2.87 -3.00 -24.60
N SER A 400 2.12 -2.87 -25.70
CA SER A 400 2.54 -3.03 -27.11
C SER A 400 3.98 -2.62 -27.40
N TYR A 401 4.28 -1.35 -27.15
CA TYR A 401 5.53 -0.72 -27.54
C TYR A 401 6.65 -0.92 -26.52
N THR A 402 6.37 -1.44 -25.31
CA THR A 402 7.40 -1.59 -24.28
C THR A 402 8.43 -2.66 -24.67
N HIS A 403 8.06 -3.65 -25.48
CA HIS A 403 9.02 -4.55 -26.15
C HIS A 403 10.11 -3.79 -26.92
N HIS A 404 9.78 -2.66 -27.56
CA HIS A 404 10.73 -1.81 -28.28
C HIS A 404 11.70 -1.04 -27.35
N TRP A 405 11.44 -0.99 -26.03
CA TRP A 405 12.34 -0.38 -25.03
C TRP A 405 13.23 -1.39 -24.29
N THR A 406 12.98 -2.69 -24.46
CA THR A 406 13.89 -3.73 -23.99
C THR A 406 15.17 -3.73 -24.83
N GLN A 407 16.31 -4.13 -24.26
CA GLN A 407 17.51 -4.40 -25.05
C GLN A 407 17.26 -5.55 -26.04
N ALA A 408 16.38 -6.50 -25.72
CA ALA A 408 15.92 -7.52 -26.66
C ALA A 408 15.26 -6.95 -27.94
N GLY A 409 14.53 -5.83 -27.83
CA GLY A 409 13.91 -5.14 -28.97
C GLY A 409 14.83 -4.13 -29.66
N LEU A 410 15.76 -3.52 -28.91
CA LEU A 410 16.71 -2.52 -29.43
C LEU A 410 17.95 -3.13 -30.11
N CYS A 411 18.38 -4.32 -29.68
CA CYS A 411 19.58 -4.97 -30.20
C CYS A 411 19.25 -5.92 -31.36
N ASP A 412 19.62 -5.53 -32.58
CA ASP A 412 19.35 -6.31 -33.81
C ASP A 412 19.92 -7.74 -33.81
N TYR A 413 20.94 -8.03 -33.00
CA TYR A 413 21.50 -9.38 -32.85
C TYR A 413 20.73 -10.27 -31.85
N LEU A 414 19.95 -9.67 -30.93
CA LEU A 414 19.09 -10.39 -29.98
C LEU A 414 17.66 -10.54 -30.49
N ARG A 415 17.13 -9.49 -31.14
CA ARG A 415 15.74 -9.38 -31.57
C ARG A 415 15.24 -10.63 -32.34
N PRO A 416 15.94 -11.19 -33.34
CA PRO A 416 15.48 -12.37 -34.07
C PRO A 416 15.41 -13.67 -33.23
N SER A 417 16.08 -13.73 -32.07
CA SER A 417 16.05 -14.89 -31.18
C SER A 417 14.98 -14.80 -30.09
N ILE A 418 14.49 -13.59 -29.78
CA ILE A 418 13.48 -13.35 -28.73
C ILE A 418 12.12 -13.02 -29.34
N PHE A 419 12.12 -12.15 -30.35
CA PHE A 419 10.97 -11.60 -31.07
C PHE A 419 11.11 -11.85 -32.59
N PRO A 420 11.12 -13.12 -33.06
CA PRO A 420 11.48 -13.47 -34.44
C PRO A 420 10.66 -12.75 -35.52
N GLU A 421 9.37 -12.50 -35.28
CA GLU A 421 8.45 -11.89 -36.25
C GLU A 421 8.22 -10.39 -35.98
N GLY A 422 9.03 -9.79 -35.09
CA GLY A 422 8.94 -8.39 -34.67
C GLY A 422 8.33 -8.18 -33.29
N THR A 423 8.29 -6.92 -32.86
CA THR A 423 7.93 -6.49 -31.49
C THR A 423 6.55 -5.83 -31.37
N SER A 424 5.77 -5.79 -32.46
CA SER A 424 4.44 -5.16 -32.52
C SER A 424 3.33 -6.04 -31.93
N VAL A 425 2.17 -5.46 -31.67
CA VAL A 425 0.96 -6.19 -31.27
C VAL A 425 0.58 -7.27 -32.29
N GLY A 426 0.73 -6.98 -33.59
CA GLY A 426 0.46 -7.95 -34.65
C GLY A 426 1.37 -9.19 -34.59
N ALA A 427 2.58 -9.07 -34.05
CA ALA A 427 3.48 -10.18 -33.80
C ALA A 427 3.14 -10.90 -32.47
N VAL A 428 2.78 -10.15 -31.42
CA VAL A 428 2.32 -10.72 -30.12
C VAL A 428 1.02 -11.52 -30.26
N LEU A 429 0.05 -11.02 -31.03
CA LEU A 429 -1.25 -11.68 -31.27
C LEU A 429 -1.22 -12.69 -32.44
N SER A 430 -0.04 -13.00 -32.98
CA SER A 430 0.14 -14.05 -33.98
C SER A 430 0.04 -15.45 -33.40
N ILE A 431 -0.08 -16.46 -34.28
CA ILE A 431 -0.04 -17.89 -33.92
C ILE A 431 1.03 -18.57 -34.79
N HIS A 432 1.83 -19.48 -34.20
CA HIS A 432 2.83 -20.27 -34.91
C HIS A 432 2.64 -21.76 -34.62
N ASP A 433 1.97 -22.50 -35.52
CA ASP A 433 1.52 -23.89 -35.34
C ASP A 433 2.64 -24.96 -35.32
N GLY A 434 3.89 -24.53 -35.23
CA GLY A 434 5.09 -25.35 -35.36
C GLY A 434 5.54 -25.58 -36.81
N THR A 435 4.72 -25.23 -37.81
CA THR A 435 5.01 -25.40 -39.24
C THR A 435 4.78 -24.14 -40.08
N MET A 436 3.90 -23.25 -39.64
CA MET A 436 3.54 -21.99 -40.30
C MET A 436 3.37 -20.86 -39.28
N PHE A 437 3.80 -19.67 -39.68
CA PHE A 437 3.45 -18.41 -39.03
C PHE A 437 2.11 -17.88 -39.56
N HIS A 438 1.22 -17.51 -38.65
CA HIS A 438 -0.08 -16.92 -38.92
C HIS A 438 -0.13 -15.51 -38.33
N PRO A 439 0.13 -14.45 -39.13
CA PRO A 439 0.10 -13.08 -38.65
C PRO A 439 -1.31 -12.68 -38.21
N ALA A 440 -1.40 -11.90 -37.13
CA ALA A 440 -2.65 -11.30 -36.69
C ALA A 440 -3.23 -10.38 -37.77
N GLY A 441 -4.56 -10.23 -37.79
CA GLY A 441 -5.29 -9.27 -38.63
C GLY A 441 -5.18 -7.81 -38.17
N SER A 442 -4.28 -7.48 -37.25
CA SER A 442 -4.10 -6.16 -36.66
C SER A 442 -2.85 -5.48 -37.22
N ASP A 443 -3.04 -4.64 -38.25
CA ASP A 443 -2.00 -3.73 -38.76
C ASP A 443 -1.78 -2.50 -37.84
N GLU A 444 -2.69 -2.26 -36.89
CA GLU A 444 -2.60 -1.19 -35.90
C GLU A 444 -2.08 -1.75 -34.56
N ASP A 445 -1.02 -1.13 -34.04
CA ASP A 445 -0.54 -1.34 -32.67
C ASP A 445 -1.49 -0.70 -31.63
N SER A 446 -1.45 -1.20 -30.39
CA SER A 446 -2.30 -0.71 -29.29
C SER A 446 -2.14 0.81 -29.09
N PRO A 447 -3.21 1.56 -28.73
CA PRO A 447 -3.11 2.98 -28.39
C PRO A 447 -2.03 3.24 -27.35
N VAL A 448 -1.26 4.30 -27.58
CA VAL A 448 -0.20 4.76 -26.69
C VAL A 448 -0.80 5.21 -25.35
N GLU A 449 -0.23 4.71 -24.26
CA GLU A 449 -0.51 5.14 -22.89
C GLU A 449 0.47 6.27 -22.49
N CYS A 450 -0.02 7.51 -22.55
CA CYS A 450 0.66 8.70 -22.08
C CYS A 450 -0.33 9.60 -21.37
N HIS A 451 0.10 10.27 -20.29
CA HIS A 451 -0.79 11.04 -19.45
C HIS A 451 -0.49 12.54 -19.59
N ASP A 452 -1.37 13.27 -20.30
CA ASP A 452 -1.39 14.73 -20.29
C ASP A 452 -2.10 15.24 -19.01
N GLY A 453 -1.66 14.75 -17.85
CA GLY A 453 -2.30 14.95 -16.55
C GLY A 453 -3.55 14.13 -16.26
N ALA A 454 -3.96 13.25 -17.18
CA ALA A 454 -5.12 12.38 -17.07
C ALA A 454 -4.73 10.90 -17.25
N LEU A 455 -4.87 10.10 -16.18
CA LEU A 455 -4.51 8.67 -16.17
C LEU A 455 -5.39 7.82 -17.10
N ASN A 456 -6.55 8.32 -17.51
CA ASN A 456 -7.51 7.66 -18.40
C ASN A 456 -7.47 8.16 -19.86
N ALA A 457 -6.53 9.05 -20.21
CA ALA A 457 -6.44 9.69 -21.52
C ALA A 457 -5.66 8.88 -22.56
N PHE A 458 -6.12 7.66 -22.87
CA PHE A 458 -5.67 6.96 -24.08
C PHE A 458 -6.11 7.77 -25.32
N GLY A 459 -5.14 8.34 -26.06
CA GLY A 459 -5.43 9.40 -27.03
C GLY A 459 -4.33 9.61 -28.06
N THR A 460 -4.31 10.77 -28.71
CA THR A 460 -3.29 11.12 -29.72
C THR A 460 -2.01 11.63 -29.01
N PRO A 461 -0.90 10.87 -29.02
CA PRO A 461 0.29 11.20 -28.24
C PRO A 461 1.08 12.37 -28.83
N SER A 462 1.83 13.06 -27.95
CA SER A 462 2.83 14.06 -28.32
C SER A 462 4.17 13.76 -27.64
N THR A 463 5.27 14.25 -28.18
CA THR A 463 6.61 14.07 -27.59
C THR A 463 6.73 14.68 -26.19
N THR A 464 5.89 15.65 -25.85
CA THR A 464 5.83 16.29 -24.52
C THR A 464 4.98 15.48 -23.55
N SER A 465 3.76 15.14 -23.92
CA SER A 465 2.85 14.34 -23.07
C SER A 465 3.32 12.89 -22.86
N CYS A 466 4.23 12.42 -23.72
CA CYS A 466 4.87 11.11 -23.64
C CYS A 466 6.33 11.15 -23.19
N MET A 467 6.80 12.26 -22.62
CA MET A 467 8.11 12.28 -21.99
C MET A 467 8.10 11.34 -20.78
N VAL A 468 9.09 10.44 -20.71
CA VAL A 468 9.29 9.56 -19.55
C VAL A 468 9.61 10.44 -18.34
N THR A 469 8.88 10.26 -17.25
CA THR A 469 8.94 11.11 -16.06
C THR A 469 8.92 10.26 -14.78
N THR A 470 9.46 10.78 -13.67
CA THR A 470 9.41 10.10 -12.37
C THR A 470 8.02 10.26 -11.74
N LEU A 471 7.67 9.38 -10.79
CA LEU A 471 6.39 9.47 -10.08
C LEU A 471 6.27 10.79 -9.30
N ASP A 472 7.36 11.26 -8.68
CA ASP A 472 7.44 12.57 -8.03
C ASP A 472 7.25 13.74 -8.99
N ALA A 473 7.90 13.71 -10.16
CA ALA A 473 7.68 14.72 -11.18
C ALA A 473 6.21 14.73 -11.62
N LEU A 474 5.58 13.56 -11.78
CA LEU A 474 4.14 13.39 -12.05
C LEU A 474 3.21 13.80 -10.87
N PHE A 475 3.75 14.05 -9.68
CA PHE A 475 3.02 14.70 -8.57
C PHE A 475 3.13 16.22 -8.63
N GLU A 476 4.27 16.79 -9.04
CA GLU A 476 4.48 18.24 -9.17
C GLU A 476 3.88 18.83 -10.45
N ASP A 477 4.18 18.24 -11.61
CA ASP A 477 3.61 18.57 -12.92
C ASP A 477 3.09 17.29 -13.59
N ARG A 478 1.80 17.27 -13.93
CA ARG A 478 1.12 16.00 -14.25
C ARG A 478 1.37 15.51 -15.69
N VAL A 479 2.23 16.17 -16.46
CA VAL A 479 2.51 15.85 -17.87
C VAL A 479 3.63 14.80 -17.99
N GLY A 480 3.33 13.67 -18.63
CA GLY A 480 4.31 12.64 -18.99
C GLY A 480 3.76 11.22 -18.90
N SER A 481 4.65 10.22 -19.00
CA SER A 481 4.32 8.83 -18.67
C SER A 481 5.36 8.23 -17.73
N VAL A 482 4.89 7.42 -16.78
CA VAL A 482 5.75 6.51 -15.98
C VAL A 482 5.96 5.17 -16.70
N SER A 483 5.15 4.90 -17.73
CA SER A 483 5.20 3.70 -18.55
C SER A 483 6.02 3.93 -19.83
N ARG A 484 6.51 2.83 -20.41
CA ARG A 484 7.34 2.81 -21.64
C ARG A 484 6.52 2.51 -22.90
N SER A 485 5.23 2.77 -22.83
CA SER A 485 4.21 2.52 -23.85
C SER A 485 4.15 3.56 -24.99
N TYR A 486 5.12 4.47 -25.08
CA TYR A 486 5.32 5.38 -26.23
C TYR A 486 6.46 4.88 -27.15
N PRO A 487 6.30 4.81 -28.48
CA PRO A 487 7.35 4.28 -29.35
C PRO A 487 8.70 5.02 -29.27
N PRO A 488 9.84 4.31 -29.07
CA PRO A 488 11.13 4.97 -28.90
C PRO A 488 11.60 5.72 -30.16
N LEU A 489 11.09 5.37 -31.34
CA LEU A 489 11.40 6.07 -32.60
C LEU A 489 10.74 7.46 -32.73
N TRP A 490 9.83 7.81 -31.82
CA TRP A 490 9.23 9.15 -31.69
C TRP A 490 9.66 9.87 -30.40
N ALA A 491 10.43 9.22 -29.53
CA ALA A 491 10.96 9.83 -28.31
C ALA A 491 11.96 10.96 -28.62
N ALA A 492 12.01 11.98 -27.75
CA ALA A 492 12.94 13.10 -27.88
C ALA A 492 14.42 12.66 -27.71
N VAL A 493 14.64 11.57 -26.99
CA VAL A 493 15.91 10.83 -26.92
C VAL A 493 15.60 9.38 -27.30
N VAL A 494 16.19 8.89 -28.38
CA VAL A 494 16.01 7.51 -28.84
C VAL A 494 16.99 6.61 -28.06
N PRO A 495 16.52 5.57 -27.34
CA PRO A 495 17.40 4.63 -26.65
C PRO A 495 18.22 3.80 -27.66
N HIS A 496 19.40 3.35 -27.25
CA HIS A 496 20.30 2.55 -28.08
C HIS A 496 20.56 1.17 -27.47
N CYS A 497 20.98 0.24 -28.32
CA CYS A 497 21.50 -1.06 -27.90
C CYS A 497 22.81 -0.89 -27.13
N LEU A 498 23.00 -1.70 -26.08
CA LEU A 498 24.12 -1.61 -25.14
C LEU A 498 25.22 -2.65 -25.36
N ASP A 499 25.10 -3.50 -26.37
CA ASP A 499 25.95 -4.67 -26.57
C ASP A 499 25.91 -5.63 -25.35
N VAL A 500 24.73 -5.81 -24.75
CA VAL A 500 24.54 -6.78 -23.66
C VAL A 500 24.76 -8.21 -24.15
N VAL A 501 25.65 -8.92 -23.47
CA VAL A 501 25.89 -10.36 -23.69
C VAL A 501 24.84 -11.15 -22.91
N VAL A 502 24.12 -12.04 -23.60
CA VAL A 502 23.11 -12.92 -23.00
C VAL A 502 23.53 -14.38 -23.25
N PRO A 503 23.84 -15.16 -22.21
CA PRO A 503 24.31 -16.54 -22.36
C PRO A 503 23.37 -17.41 -23.22
N GLY A 504 23.89 -17.92 -24.35
CA GLY A 504 23.16 -18.80 -25.27
C GLY A 504 22.46 -18.10 -26.44
N LEU A 505 22.43 -16.77 -26.48
CA LEU A 505 22.00 -15.97 -27.63
C LEU A 505 23.21 -15.49 -28.44
N PRO A 506 23.04 -14.88 -29.62
CA PRO A 506 24.15 -14.29 -30.38
C PRO A 506 24.91 -13.24 -29.55
N GLU A 507 26.23 -13.20 -29.73
CA GLU A 507 27.06 -12.15 -29.15
C GLU A 507 26.86 -10.82 -29.89
N PRO A 508 27.13 -9.66 -29.25
CA PRO A 508 27.09 -8.37 -29.92
C PRO A 508 28.05 -8.33 -31.12
N PRO A 509 27.70 -7.61 -32.20
CA PRO A 509 28.61 -7.43 -33.33
C PRO A 509 29.90 -6.74 -32.88
N GLU A 510 31.05 -7.16 -33.43
CA GLU A 510 32.31 -6.45 -33.21
C GLU A 510 32.15 -4.98 -33.61
N ARG A 511 32.23 -4.07 -32.62
CA ARG A 511 32.29 -2.63 -32.90
C ARG A 511 33.47 -2.38 -33.85
N PRO A 512 33.31 -1.60 -34.92
CA PRO A 512 34.43 -1.24 -35.79
C PRO A 512 35.57 -0.69 -34.94
N THR A 513 36.76 -1.27 -35.05
CA THR A 513 37.95 -0.64 -34.50
C THR A 513 38.11 0.73 -35.15
N GLU A 514 38.31 1.77 -34.34
CA GLU A 514 38.66 3.08 -34.86
C GLU A 514 40.07 3.03 -35.46
N ASP A 515 40.15 2.62 -36.74
CA ASP A 515 41.32 2.75 -37.63
C ASP A 515 41.57 4.24 -37.99
N GLY A 516 41.52 5.08 -36.97
CA GLY A 516 41.88 6.50 -36.92
C GLY A 516 42.94 6.81 -35.86
N GLY A 517 43.54 5.78 -35.23
CA GLY A 517 44.67 5.91 -34.31
C GLY A 517 45.91 6.45 -35.01
N THR A 518 46.03 7.79 -35.09
CA THR A 518 47.14 8.48 -35.74
C THR A 518 48.46 8.21 -35.03
N SER A 519 49.34 7.45 -35.68
CA SER A 519 50.67 7.11 -35.19
C SER A 519 51.67 8.27 -35.35
N SER A 520 51.53 9.26 -34.46
CA SER A 520 52.57 10.23 -34.13
C SER A 520 52.75 10.24 -32.61
N GLY A 521 53.87 9.81 -32.02
CA GLY A 521 55.22 9.74 -32.60
C GLY A 521 55.98 11.00 -32.23
N GLU A 522 56.32 11.11 -30.94
CA GLU A 522 57.17 12.18 -30.42
C GLU A 522 58.60 11.99 -30.91
N ASP A 523 59.00 12.69 -31.96
CA ASP A 523 60.39 13.10 -32.13
C ASP A 523 60.53 14.40 -32.95
N ALA A 524 61.58 15.17 -32.69
CA ALA A 524 61.64 16.58 -33.06
C ALA A 524 62.25 16.88 -34.45
N GLY A 525 61.73 17.89 -35.16
CA GLY A 525 62.42 18.49 -36.32
C GLY A 525 61.56 19.38 -37.23
N PRO A 526 61.94 20.65 -37.50
CA PRO A 526 61.11 21.57 -38.30
C PRO A 526 61.61 21.79 -39.74
N SER A 527 60.67 21.90 -40.69
CA SER A 527 60.72 22.69 -41.96
C SER A 527 59.49 22.36 -42.83
N ALA A 528 59.01 23.20 -43.76
CA ALA A 528 59.04 24.66 -43.93
C ALA A 528 58.14 25.00 -45.14
N ASP A 529 57.41 26.14 -45.10
CA ASP A 529 56.74 26.79 -46.24
C ASP A 529 55.68 25.96 -47.02
N ALA A 530 54.85 26.52 -47.91
CA ALA A 530 54.07 27.77 -47.87
C ALA A 530 52.93 27.62 -48.91
N GLY A 531 51.74 28.20 -48.66
CA GLY A 531 50.61 28.07 -49.61
C GLY A 531 49.34 28.82 -49.19
N GLU A 532 49.17 30.04 -49.69
CA GLU A 532 47.96 30.84 -49.48
C GLU A 532 46.82 30.48 -50.46
N GLY A 533 45.57 30.70 -50.01
CA GLY A 533 44.40 30.87 -50.88
C GLY A 533 43.31 29.80 -50.71
N GLY A 534 42.03 30.17 -50.52
CA GLY A 534 41.49 31.51 -50.28
C GLY A 534 39.98 31.62 -50.54
N GLY A 535 39.20 31.78 -49.47
CA GLY A 535 37.75 32.04 -49.53
C GLY A 535 36.88 30.77 -49.67
N GLY A 536 35.67 30.73 -49.10
CA GLY A 536 35.06 31.74 -48.22
C GLY A 536 33.62 31.41 -47.82
N GLY A 537 33.16 32.00 -46.72
CA GLY A 537 31.85 31.76 -46.12
C GLY A 537 31.85 30.58 -45.14
N GLY A 538 31.33 30.70 -43.91
CA GLY A 538 30.72 31.90 -43.33
C GLY A 538 29.98 31.63 -42.01
N GLY A 539 30.62 30.93 -41.06
CA GLY A 539 30.02 30.56 -39.78
C GLY A 539 30.64 31.28 -38.59
N CYS A 540 29.92 32.25 -38.03
CA CYS A 540 30.10 32.78 -36.67
C CYS A 540 28.69 32.86 -36.05
N SER A 541 28.34 32.23 -34.94
CA SER A 541 28.97 32.18 -33.59
C SER A 541 28.69 33.42 -32.74
N CYS A 542 28.79 33.23 -31.42
CA CYS A 542 28.61 34.20 -30.35
C CYS A 542 27.16 34.65 -30.06
N ASP A 543 26.81 35.07 -28.83
CA ASP A 543 27.16 34.57 -27.48
C ASP A 543 26.43 35.44 -26.44
N THR A 544 25.90 34.82 -25.38
CA THR A 544 25.67 35.39 -24.03
C THR A 544 24.84 36.69 -23.80
N ALA A 545 24.06 36.64 -22.71
CA ALA A 545 23.75 37.77 -21.79
C ALA A 545 22.76 38.87 -22.28
N PRO A 546 22.18 39.70 -21.38
CA PRO A 546 22.42 39.80 -19.93
C PRO A 546 21.19 39.68 -19.01
N SER A 547 21.46 39.66 -17.70
CA SER A 547 20.50 39.88 -16.63
C SER A 547 20.16 41.38 -16.45
N GLY A 548 18.97 41.67 -15.92
CA GLY A 548 18.53 43.02 -15.57
C GLY A 548 17.31 42.97 -14.64
N ALA A 549 17.21 43.90 -13.68
CA ALA A 549 16.23 43.83 -12.59
C ALA A 549 15.30 45.05 -12.51
N SER A 550 14.02 44.81 -12.18
CA SER A 550 13.09 45.86 -11.74
C SER A 550 11.88 45.29 -10.97
N THR A 551 11.50 45.95 -9.88
CA THR A 551 10.32 45.71 -9.02
C THR A 551 9.29 46.87 -9.16
N PRO A 552 8.19 46.93 -8.37
CA PRO A 552 7.16 45.92 -8.05
C PRO A 552 6.10 45.82 -9.19
N TRP A 553 4.76 45.76 -9.09
CA TRP A 553 3.73 45.83 -8.01
C TRP A 553 2.41 45.17 -8.47
N ALA A 554 1.77 44.28 -7.69
CA ALA A 554 0.35 43.88 -7.92
C ALA A 554 -0.36 43.07 -6.79
N TRP A 555 0.06 43.12 -5.52
CA TRP A 555 -0.79 42.58 -4.44
C TRP A 555 -1.97 43.52 -4.19
N LEU A 556 -3.22 43.11 -4.46
CA LEU A 556 -4.45 43.58 -3.75
C LEU A 556 -5.82 42.98 -4.16
N ILE A 557 -5.94 42.06 -5.14
CA ILE A 557 -7.27 41.62 -5.64
C ILE A 557 -7.76 40.25 -5.10
N PHE A 558 -6.89 39.26 -4.87
CA PHE A 558 -7.35 37.88 -4.58
C PHE A 558 -7.66 37.54 -3.11
N ALA A 559 -7.42 38.44 -2.16
CA ALA A 559 -7.70 38.21 -0.74
C ALA A 559 -9.21 38.19 -0.37
N GLY A 560 -10.11 38.57 -1.29
CA GLY A 560 -11.53 38.77 -0.99
C GLY A 560 -12.44 37.54 -1.05
N LEU A 561 -12.08 36.48 -1.80
CA LEU A 561 -13.04 35.43 -2.19
C LEU A 561 -12.99 34.16 -1.33
N ALA A 562 -11.82 33.82 -0.76
CA ALA A 562 -11.61 32.56 -0.04
C ALA A 562 -12.42 32.42 1.27
N LEU A 563 -12.80 33.54 1.90
CA LEU A 563 -13.47 33.53 3.20
C LEU A 563 -15.00 33.27 3.15
N PHE A 564 -15.63 33.31 1.98
CA PHE A 564 -17.10 33.12 1.88
C PHE A 564 -17.50 31.67 1.64
N LEU A 565 -16.66 30.85 0.99
CA LEU A 565 -16.97 29.44 0.71
C LEU A 565 -16.76 28.52 1.92
N ARG A 566 -15.88 28.89 2.87
CA ARG A 566 -15.54 28.05 4.05
C ARG A 566 -16.68 27.94 5.08
N ARG A 567 -17.80 28.64 4.89
CA ARG A 567 -18.95 28.66 5.84
C ARG A 567 -20.16 27.81 5.43
N ALA A 568 -20.10 27.11 4.29
CA ALA A 568 -21.25 26.39 3.71
C ALA A 568 -21.26 24.86 3.92
N ARG A 569 -20.20 24.25 4.48
CA ARG A 569 -20.08 22.77 4.63
C ARG A 569 -20.24 22.23 6.06
N LEU A 570 -20.36 23.08 7.09
CA LEU A 570 -20.49 22.67 8.51
C LEU A 570 -21.94 22.42 8.97
N ALA A 571 -22.81 21.90 8.09
CA ALA A 571 -24.23 21.74 8.38
C ALA A 571 -24.87 20.52 7.68
N ARG A 572 -24.32 19.31 7.91
CA ARG A 572 -24.97 18.00 7.66
C ARG A 572 -24.15 16.82 8.21
N VAL A 573 -24.09 16.71 9.54
CA VAL A 573 -23.79 15.44 10.23
C VAL A 573 -24.79 15.31 11.37
N GLY A 574 -25.38 14.13 11.52
CA GLY A 574 -26.36 13.79 12.56
C GLY A 574 -27.79 13.60 12.05
N VAL A 575 -28.23 12.35 12.01
CA VAL A 575 -29.30 11.82 12.88
C VAL A 575 -29.26 10.28 12.86
N PHE A 576 -29.71 9.68 13.96
CA PHE A 576 -29.71 8.26 14.30
C PHE A 576 -30.49 7.32 13.35
N VAL A 577 -30.13 6.04 13.44
CA VAL A 577 -30.94 4.88 12.99
C VAL A 577 -32.30 4.84 13.72
N VAL A 578 -33.38 4.61 12.97
CA VAL A 578 -34.67 4.08 13.47
C VAL A 578 -35.24 3.10 12.44
N SER A 579 -35.71 1.94 12.90
CA SER A 579 -36.24 0.84 12.08
C SER A 579 -37.75 0.93 11.79
N LEU A 580 -38.25 0.01 10.94
CA LEU A 580 -39.67 -0.30 10.64
C LEU A 580 -40.44 0.69 9.75
N GLY A 581 -41.18 0.17 8.76
CA GLY A 581 -42.11 0.99 7.97
C GLY A 581 -42.59 0.45 6.62
N LEU A 582 -43.09 -0.80 6.54
CA LEU A 582 -43.78 -1.29 5.34
C LEU A 582 -45.06 -0.46 5.04
N ILE A 583 -45.12 0.20 3.89
CA ILE A 583 -46.37 0.63 3.22
C ILE A 583 -46.25 0.30 1.73
N ALA A 584 -47.29 -0.31 1.16
CA ALA A 584 -47.31 -0.79 -0.22
C ALA A 584 -48.11 0.13 -1.15
N CYS A 585 -47.69 0.19 -2.42
CA CYS A 585 -48.46 0.46 -3.64
C CYS A 585 -47.50 0.26 -4.83
N GLY A 586 -47.81 -0.42 -5.92
CA GLY A 586 -49.02 -1.20 -6.26
C GLY A 586 -49.02 -1.48 -7.78
N GLY A 587 -49.42 -2.67 -8.20
CA GLY A 587 -49.45 -3.09 -9.60
C GLY A 587 -49.90 -4.54 -9.74
N ASP A 588 -50.96 -4.76 -10.49
CA ASP A 588 -51.69 -6.02 -10.59
C ASP A 588 -51.13 -6.96 -11.66
N ASP A 589 -51.29 -8.28 -11.50
CA ASP A 589 -52.11 -9.09 -12.42
C ASP A 589 -52.32 -10.55 -11.90
N ASP A 590 -53.35 -11.21 -12.42
CA ASP A 590 -53.96 -12.46 -11.92
C ASP A 590 -53.09 -13.73 -11.95
N GLY A 591 -53.33 -14.67 -11.01
CA GLY A 591 -52.78 -16.03 -11.11
C GLY A 591 -52.85 -16.95 -9.87
N GLY A 592 -54.00 -17.13 -9.23
CA GLY A 592 -54.10 -17.98 -8.01
C GLY A 592 -54.23 -19.50 -8.27
N PHE A 593 -53.75 -20.31 -7.33
CA PHE A 593 -54.24 -21.67 -7.05
C PHE A 593 -54.06 -22.05 -5.56
N ASP A 594 -54.52 -23.24 -5.17
CA ASP A 594 -55.09 -23.56 -3.85
C ASP A 594 -54.23 -24.52 -2.97
N ALA A 595 -54.58 -24.57 -1.67
CA ALA A 595 -54.31 -25.58 -0.65
C ALA A 595 -52.86 -25.76 -0.11
N GLY A 596 -52.76 -26.02 1.22
CA GLY A 596 -51.51 -26.44 1.87
C GLY A 596 -51.39 -26.16 3.37
N MET A 597 -52.29 -26.68 4.21
CA MET A 597 -52.01 -26.84 5.65
C MET A 597 -51.16 -28.10 5.88
N ASP A 598 -50.23 -28.08 6.84
CA ASP A 598 -50.28 -28.97 8.01
C ASP A 598 -49.19 -28.66 9.05
N ASP A 599 -49.47 -28.99 10.31
CA ASP A 599 -48.55 -28.89 11.45
C ASP A 599 -47.50 -30.01 11.47
N ALA A 600 -46.26 -29.68 11.86
CA ALA A 600 -45.42 -30.56 12.69
C ALA A 600 -44.18 -29.81 13.23
N GLY A 601 -44.24 -29.34 14.48
CA GLY A 601 -43.03 -28.99 15.23
C GLY A 601 -42.41 -30.21 15.90
N PHE A 602 -41.08 -30.26 16.03
CA PHE A 602 -40.42 -31.10 17.02
C PHE A 602 -39.21 -30.40 17.63
N ASP A 603 -39.11 -30.47 18.95
CA ASP A 603 -38.07 -29.85 19.78
C ASP A 603 -37.21 -30.96 20.40
N ALA A 604 -35.88 -30.81 20.37
CA ALA A 604 -34.94 -31.77 20.93
C ALA A 604 -33.56 -31.14 21.19
N SER A 605 -33.20 -31.04 22.47
CA SER A 605 -31.92 -30.52 22.93
C SER A 605 -30.74 -31.50 22.76
N THR A 606 -29.56 -30.91 22.50
CA THR A 606 -28.19 -31.28 22.94
C THR A 606 -28.05 -32.22 24.17
N PRO A 607 -26.86 -32.79 24.44
CA PRO A 607 -25.85 -33.41 23.55
C PRO A 607 -25.28 -34.75 24.14
N SER A 608 -24.33 -35.42 23.47
CA SER A 608 -23.47 -36.45 24.11
C SER A 608 -22.17 -36.73 23.35
N ASP A 609 -21.10 -37.07 24.09
CA ASP A 609 -19.70 -37.13 23.65
C ASP A 609 -19.28 -38.32 22.74
N ALA A 610 -18.03 -38.20 22.27
CA ALA A 610 -17.04 -39.27 22.03
C ALA A 610 -17.04 -40.05 20.69
N ALA A 611 -16.19 -39.57 19.76
CA ALA A 611 -15.18 -40.38 19.08
C ALA A 611 -13.96 -39.50 18.73
#